data_AF-A0AA44LED5-F1
#
_entry.id   AF-A0AA44LED5-F1
#
_cell.length_a   1.000
_cell.length_b   1.000
_cell.length_c   1.000
_cell.angle_alpha   90.00
_cell.angle_beta   90.00
_cell.angle_gamma   90.00
#
_symmetry.space_group_name_H-M   'P 1'
#
loop_
_entity.id
_entity.type
_entity.pdbx_description
1 polymer ?
#
loop_
_entity_poly.entity_id
_entity_poly.type
_entity_poly.pdbx_seq_one_letter_code
_entity_poly.pdbx_strand_id
1 'polypeptide(L)'
;MNQIRPFIPLVQNGTMNLDEFKRKMQGYRAATKQDFDNYLLHALERDVDEVKRLPELGQWHRNMNPDHPLTASDTIEAAQGYSEAHFQRMMNGSDQMANEVLASLHMEKLELSKDDLPLANQVGAALDMSRATVAQAYEAFFSNDLLRYRQLIATLQAQLEEQKLKSSPQSIVQANQSLSTEFKDTASQVIKLSEAWTRYVEEKGQKWRASIANENQRFFDVLIYVVGDKPIDRVTKQDIREALKVTENLPTRIKLPYRHLSLPECIDYDVPEEDLISSQHVVKHLKIWRSLFKTYLVDTKDLLEKSPTDGISFEVKPNRRGHFSNAELSKLKTKLFSLENNDWRKWYFLTLIYTGARRGEI
;
A
#
# COMPACT_ATOMS: atom_id res chain seq x y z
N MET A 1 16.34 -1.97 -17.09
CA MET A 1 17.19 -0.99 -16.36
C MET A 1 16.40 0.09 -15.60
N ASN A 2 15.07 0.19 -15.72
CA ASN A 2 14.26 1.23 -15.03
C ASN A 2 13.93 0.97 -13.55
N GLN A 3 14.07 -0.27 -13.04
CA GLN A 3 13.77 -0.58 -11.63
C GLN A 3 14.92 -0.24 -10.66
N ILE A 4 16.10 0.13 -11.17
CA ILE A 4 17.32 0.32 -10.36
C ILE A 4 17.42 1.72 -9.78
N ARG A 5 17.03 2.71 -10.57
CA ARG A 5 17.35 4.13 -10.36
C ARG A 5 16.76 4.74 -9.07
N PRO A 6 15.54 4.36 -8.61
CA PRO A 6 15.01 4.87 -7.35
C PRO A 6 15.84 4.47 -6.12
N PHE A 7 16.57 3.36 -6.21
CA PHE A 7 17.32 2.81 -5.09
C PHE A 7 18.79 3.28 -5.04
N ILE A 8 19.33 3.85 -6.13
CA ILE A 8 20.73 4.33 -6.20
C ILE A 8 21.01 5.44 -5.17
N PRO A 9 20.17 6.49 -5.03
CA PRO A 9 20.38 7.51 -4.00
C PRO A 9 20.29 6.94 -2.56
N LEU A 10 19.47 5.91 -2.35
CA LEU A 10 19.31 5.24 -1.04
C LEU A 10 20.56 4.45 -0.64
N VAL A 11 21.26 3.86 -1.61
CA VAL A 11 22.55 3.20 -1.37
C VAL A 11 23.66 4.23 -1.13
N GLN A 12 23.67 5.32 -1.92
CA GLN A 12 24.70 6.36 -1.81
C GLN A 12 24.64 7.14 -0.49
N ASN A 13 23.45 7.34 0.08
CA ASN A 13 23.27 8.05 1.35
C ASN A 13 23.27 7.11 2.58
N GLY A 14 23.51 5.81 2.40
CA GLY A 14 23.60 4.82 3.47
C GLY A 14 22.27 4.37 4.09
N THR A 15 21.14 4.77 3.53
CA THR A 15 19.80 4.38 4.03
C THR A 15 19.44 2.94 3.65
N MET A 16 19.99 2.46 2.54
CA MET A 16 19.80 1.09 2.02
C MET A 16 21.16 0.43 1.89
N ASN A 17 21.31 -0.76 2.46
CA ASN A 17 22.55 -1.50 2.31
C ASN A 17 22.65 -2.15 0.91
N LEU A 18 23.87 -2.52 0.50
CA LEU A 18 24.14 -3.05 -0.84
C LEU A 18 23.41 -4.38 -1.12
N ASP A 19 23.13 -5.17 -0.09
CA ASP A 19 22.47 -6.47 -0.20
C ASP A 19 20.95 -6.33 -0.35
N GLU A 20 20.34 -5.40 0.37
CA GLU A 20 18.93 -4.99 0.24
C GLU A 20 18.66 -4.42 -1.15
N PHE A 21 19.58 -3.58 -1.66
CA PHE A 21 19.52 -3.09 -3.03
C PHE A 21 19.57 -4.22 -4.06
N LYS A 22 20.50 -5.19 -3.91
CA LYS A 22 20.59 -6.35 -4.82
C LYS A 22 19.33 -7.20 -4.80
N ARG A 23 18.70 -7.38 -3.62
CA ARG A 23 17.45 -8.14 -3.49
C ARG A 23 16.30 -7.41 -4.17
N LYS A 24 16.10 -6.12 -3.94
CA LYS A 24 15.09 -5.34 -4.67
C LYS A 24 15.31 -5.39 -6.19
N MET A 25 16.57 -5.38 -6.62
CA MET A 25 16.94 -5.56 -8.02
C MET A 25 16.60 -6.93 -8.61
N GLN A 26 16.55 -7.97 -7.78
CA GLN A 26 16.12 -9.30 -8.19
C GLN A 26 14.60 -9.45 -8.19
N GLY A 27 13.85 -8.39 -7.85
CA GLY A 27 12.39 -8.35 -7.79
C GLY A 27 11.82 -8.69 -6.42
N TYR A 28 12.63 -8.64 -5.36
CA TYR A 28 12.13 -8.87 -4.01
C TYR A 28 11.30 -7.70 -3.48
N ARG A 29 10.24 -8.02 -2.74
CA ARG A 29 9.43 -7.05 -1.97
C ARG A 29 9.14 -7.57 -0.58
N ALA A 30 8.84 -6.70 0.37
CA ALA A 30 8.40 -7.11 1.70
C ALA A 30 7.14 -8.00 1.60
N ALA A 31 7.13 -9.06 2.40
CA ALA A 31 5.93 -9.86 2.62
C ALA A 31 4.87 -9.02 3.32
N THR A 32 3.61 -9.27 2.97
CA THR A 32 2.44 -8.65 3.59
C THR A 32 1.56 -9.74 4.16
N LYS A 33 0.67 -9.39 5.10
CA LYS A 33 -0.29 -10.37 5.62
C LYS A 33 -1.10 -11.07 4.52
N GLN A 34 -1.47 -10.32 3.48
CA GLN A 34 -2.19 -10.87 2.32
C GLN A 34 -1.41 -12.00 1.63
N ASP A 35 -0.08 -11.96 1.62
CA ASP A 35 0.73 -13.01 1.00
C ASP A 35 0.60 -14.34 1.76
N PHE A 36 0.56 -14.27 3.09
CA PHE A 36 0.31 -15.43 3.96
C PHE A 36 -1.13 -15.94 3.83
N ASP A 37 -2.10 -15.03 3.80
CA ASP A 37 -3.51 -15.37 3.62
C ASP A 37 -3.76 -16.03 2.24
N ASN A 38 -3.11 -15.52 1.18
CA ASN A 38 -3.17 -16.10 -0.16
C ASN A 38 -2.45 -17.45 -0.24
N TYR A 39 -1.30 -17.60 0.45
CA TYR A 39 -0.60 -18.88 0.52
C TYR A 39 -1.51 -19.96 1.14
N LEU A 40 -2.14 -19.64 2.28
CA LEU A 40 -3.08 -20.53 2.94
C LEU A 40 -4.27 -20.84 2.03
N LEU A 41 -4.86 -19.82 1.40
CA LEU A 41 -5.97 -20.00 0.47
C LEU A 41 -5.61 -21.01 -0.62
N HIS A 42 -4.51 -20.80 -1.35
CA HIS A 42 -4.10 -21.68 -2.44
C HIS A 42 -3.73 -23.09 -1.98
N ALA A 43 -3.24 -23.24 -0.75
CA ALA A 43 -2.99 -24.56 -0.18
C ALA A 43 -4.31 -25.27 0.15
N LEU A 44 -5.29 -24.59 0.75
CA LEU A 44 -6.61 -25.16 1.03
C LEU A 44 -7.39 -25.49 -0.26
N GLU A 45 -7.26 -24.68 -1.30
CA GLU A 45 -7.81 -24.99 -2.63
C GLU A 45 -7.26 -26.31 -3.15
N ARG A 46 -5.94 -26.52 -3.06
CA ARG A 46 -5.28 -27.77 -3.43
C ARG A 46 -5.76 -28.95 -2.60
N ASP A 47 -5.98 -28.77 -1.30
CA ASP A 47 -6.40 -29.83 -0.38
C ASP A 47 -7.84 -30.29 -0.65
N VAL A 48 -8.76 -29.34 -0.82
CA VAL A 48 -10.15 -29.63 -1.18
C VAL A 48 -10.22 -30.34 -2.52
N ASP A 49 -9.44 -29.87 -3.48
CA ASP A 49 -9.34 -30.47 -4.80
C ASP A 49 -8.79 -31.89 -4.75
N GLU A 50 -7.70 -32.11 -4.00
CA GLU A 50 -7.06 -33.42 -3.82
C GLU A 50 -8.07 -34.45 -3.30
N VAL A 51 -8.77 -34.13 -2.21
CA VAL A 51 -9.75 -35.04 -1.62
C VAL A 51 -10.92 -35.28 -2.56
N LYS A 52 -11.43 -34.26 -3.26
CA LYS A 52 -12.53 -34.43 -4.24
C LYS A 52 -12.19 -35.37 -5.39
N ARG A 53 -10.91 -35.46 -5.75
CA ARG A 53 -10.42 -36.32 -6.85
C ARG A 53 -10.25 -37.79 -6.43
N LEU A 54 -10.35 -38.13 -5.14
CA LEU A 54 -10.19 -39.51 -4.64
C LEU A 54 -11.05 -40.57 -5.36
N PRO A 55 -12.34 -40.32 -5.69
CA PRO A 55 -13.15 -41.28 -6.44
C PRO A 55 -12.62 -41.59 -7.84
N GLU A 56 -11.84 -40.67 -8.42
CA GLU A 56 -11.22 -40.81 -9.74
C GLU A 56 -9.83 -41.46 -9.65
N LEU A 57 -9.18 -41.41 -8.48
CA LEU A 57 -7.80 -41.83 -8.26
C LEU A 57 -7.55 -43.28 -8.70
N GLY A 58 -8.50 -44.18 -8.47
CA GLY A 58 -8.40 -45.58 -8.89
C GLY A 58 -8.30 -45.76 -10.41
N GLN A 59 -8.94 -44.89 -11.20
CA GLN A 59 -8.80 -44.90 -12.66
C GLN A 59 -7.42 -44.40 -13.09
N TRP A 60 -6.95 -43.31 -12.48
CA TRP A 60 -5.62 -42.74 -12.74
C TRP A 60 -4.50 -43.74 -12.44
N HIS A 61 -4.56 -44.39 -11.27
CA HIS A 61 -3.54 -45.36 -10.86
C HIS A 61 -3.51 -46.58 -11.77
N ARG A 62 -4.67 -47.08 -12.22
CA ARG A 62 -4.73 -48.19 -13.18
C ARG A 62 -4.08 -47.82 -14.51
N ASN A 63 -4.22 -46.58 -14.95
CA ASN A 63 -3.62 -46.10 -16.20
C ASN A 63 -2.10 -45.89 -16.08
N MET A 64 -1.61 -45.51 -14.91
CA MET A 64 -0.18 -45.22 -14.68
C MET A 64 0.62 -46.47 -14.28
N ASN A 65 0.05 -47.31 -13.42
CA ASN A 65 0.70 -48.47 -12.81
C ASN A 65 -0.23 -49.70 -12.92
N PRO A 66 -0.43 -50.23 -14.14
CA PRO A 66 -1.36 -51.35 -14.37
C PRO A 66 -0.97 -52.63 -13.60
N ASP A 67 0.32 -52.84 -13.34
CA ASP A 67 0.85 -54.03 -12.66
C ASP A 67 0.88 -53.92 -11.13
N HIS A 68 0.63 -52.73 -10.57
CA HIS A 68 0.65 -52.45 -9.13
C HIS A 68 -0.65 -51.77 -8.71
N PRO A 69 -1.74 -52.54 -8.49
CA PRO A 69 -3.01 -51.98 -8.09
C PRO A 69 -2.92 -51.34 -6.70
N LEU A 70 -3.61 -50.21 -6.52
CA LEU A 70 -3.79 -49.59 -5.21
C LEU A 70 -4.48 -50.57 -4.25
N THR A 71 -3.82 -50.84 -3.12
CA THR A 71 -4.35 -51.62 -2.00
C THR A 71 -4.97 -50.65 -0.98
N ALA A 72 -6.19 -50.96 -0.54
CA ALA A 72 -6.87 -50.14 0.47
C ALA A 72 -6.11 -50.15 1.80
N SER A 73 -5.58 -51.30 2.22
CA SER A 73 -4.86 -51.47 3.50
C SER A 73 -3.62 -50.57 3.60
N ASP A 74 -2.76 -50.58 2.58
CA ASP A 74 -1.51 -49.80 2.61
C ASP A 74 -1.82 -48.30 2.59
N THR A 75 -2.89 -47.91 1.89
CA THR A 75 -3.32 -46.50 1.85
C THR A 75 -3.91 -46.05 3.19
N ILE A 76 -4.65 -46.91 3.89
CA ILE A 76 -5.19 -46.63 5.22
C ILE A 76 -4.06 -46.44 6.23
N GLU A 77 -3.09 -47.36 6.27
CA GLU A 77 -1.95 -47.28 7.20
C GLU A 77 -1.13 -46.00 6.97
N ALA A 78 -0.81 -45.70 5.71
CA ALA A 78 -0.11 -44.47 5.36
C ALA A 78 -0.91 -43.23 5.76
N ALA A 79 -2.21 -43.20 5.47
CA ALA A 79 -3.09 -42.08 5.81
C ALA A 79 -3.18 -41.83 7.32
N GLN A 80 -3.28 -42.90 8.13
CA GLN A 80 -3.25 -42.80 9.58
C GLN A 80 -1.91 -42.24 10.07
N GLY A 81 -0.79 -42.72 9.52
CA GLY A 81 0.55 -42.22 9.82
C GLY A 81 0.71 -40.73 9.49
N TYR A 82 0.24 -40.28 8.33
CA TYR A 82 0.28 -38.86 7.96
C TYR A 82 -0.60 -38.00 8.84
N SER A 83 -1.84 -38.43 9.13
CA SER A 83 -2.74 -37.71 10.04
C SER A 83 -2.10 -37.52 11.42
N GLU A 84 -1.54 -38.60 11.99
CA GLU A 84 -0.89 -38.54 13.29
C GLU A 84 0.35 -37.64 13.27
N ALA A 85 1.17 -37.71 12.22
CA ALA A 85 2.35 -36.86 12.10
C ALA A 85 2.00 -35.36 12.11
N HIS A 86 0.97 -34.95 11.36
CA HIS A 86 0.51 -33.56 11.36
C HIS A 86 -0.14 -33.17 12.69
N PHE A 87 -0.90 -34.07 13.32
CA PHE A 87 -1.46 -33.83 14.65
C PHE A 87 -0.36 -33.61 15.71
N GLN A 88 0.67 -34.47 15.72
CA GLN A 88 1.80 -34.36 16.62
C GLN A 88 2.60 -33.08 16.41
N ARG A 89 2.74 -32.59 15.17
CA ARG A 89 3.38 -31.29 14.90
C ARG A 89 2.65 -30.14 15.58
N MET A 90 1.32 -30.12 15.49
CA MET A 90 0.50 -29.11 16.16
C MET A 90 0.61 -29.22 17.69
N MET A 91 0.51 -30.44 18.23
CA MET A 91 0.57 -30.69 19.68
C MET A 91 1.91 -30.31 20.30
N ASN A 92 3.01 -30.55 19.59
CA ASN A 92 4.36 -30.28 20.07
C ASN A 92 4.85 -28.86 19.75
N GLY A 93 4.04 -28.05 19.06
CA GLY A 93 4.41 -26.69 18.66
C GLY A 93 5.59 -26.67 17.67
N SER A 94 5.63 -27.62 16.73
CA SER A 94 6.70 -27.70 15.73
C SER A 94 6.65 -26.49 14.77
N ASP A 95 7.78 -25.81 14.60
CA ASP A 95 7.92 -24.72 13.62
C ASP A 95 8.11 -25.24 12.19
N GLN A 96 8.09 -26.56 11.95
CA GLN A 96 8.39 -27.13 10.63
C GLN A 96 7.51 -26.55 9.52
N MET A 97 6.19 -26.57 9.70
CA MET A 97 5.26 -26.06 8.68
C MET A 97 5.41 -24.55 8.49
N ALA A 98 5.64 -23.80 9.56
CA ALA A 98 5.91 -22.36 9.48
C ALA A 98 7.19 -22.07 8.69
N ASN A 99 8.24 -22.86 8.89
CA ASN A 99 9.49 -22.76 8.12
C ASN A 99 9.28 -23.09 6.65
N GLU A 100 8.43 -24.07 6.32
CA GLU A 100 8.06 -24.40 4.93
C GLU A 100 7.29 -23.25 4.27
N VAL A 101 6.37 -22.61 4.99
CA VAL A 101 5.66 -21.40 4.54
C VAL A 101 6.66 -20.27 4.25
N LEU A 102 7.54 -19.97 5.20
CA LEU A 102 8.57 -18.94 5.05
C LEU A 102 9.50 -19.25 3.86
N ALA A 103 9.97 -20.48 3.72
CA ALA A 103 10.81 -20.87 2.60
C ALA A 103 10.10 -20.70 1.26
N SER A 104 8.81 -21.08 1.17
CA SER A 104 8.01 -20.94 -0.04
C SER A 104 7.82 -19.47 -0.43
N LEU A 105 7.42 -18.63 0.53
CA LEU A 105 7.25 -17.18 0.30
C LEU A 105 8.59 -16.53 -0.09
N HIS A 106 9.70 -16.99 0.47
CA HIS A 106 11.02 -16.52 0.07
C HIS A 106 11.35 -16.86 -1.39
N MET A 107 10.98 -18.07 -1.85
CA MET A 107 11.13 -18.47 -3.26
C MET A 107 10.27 -17.62 -4.21
N GLU A 108 9.15 -17.09 -3.74
CA GLU A 108 8.30 -16.10 -4.45
C GLU A 108 8.88 -14.68 -4.42
N LYS A 109 10.12 -14.52 -3.97
CA LYS A 109 10.82 -13.24 -3.83
C LYS A 109 10.17 -12.32 -2.79
N LEU A 110 9.62 -12.89 -1.73
CA LEU A 110 9.18 -12.12 -0.57
C LEU A 110 10.30 -12.00 0.45
N GLU A 111 10.56 -10.77 0.88
CA GLU A 111 11.44 -10.47 2.01
C GLU A 111 10.67 -10.65 3.31
N LEU A 112 11.21 -11.54 4.12
CA LEU A 112 10.64 -11.96 5.39
C LEU A 112 11.44 -11.32 6.53
N SER A 113 10.73 -10.89 7.55
CA SER A 113 11.25 -10.29 8.76
C SER A 113 10.93 -11.15 9.97
N LYS A 114 11.52 -10.82 11.13
CA LYS A 114 11.17 -11.49 12.39
C LYS A 114 9.71 -11.27 12.80
N ASP A 115 9.13 -10.15 12.36
CA ASP A 115 7.75 -9.78 12.69
C ASP A 115 6.72 -10.63 11.93
N ASP A 116 7.16 -11.38 10.90
CA ASP A 116 6.30 -12.27 10.12
C ASP A 116 6.15 -13.67 10.74
N LEU A 117 7.00 -14.02 11.72
CA LEU A 117 7.01 -15.36 12.33
C LEU A 117 5.66 -15.73 12.99
N PRO A 118 4.96 -14.85 13.73
CA PRO A 118 3.64 -15.18 14.27
C PRO A 118 2.61 -15.53 13.18
N LEU A 119 2.71 -14.87 12.03
CA LEU A 119 1.80 -15.09 10.91
C LEU A 119 2.11 -16.40 10.19
N ALA A 120 3.40 -16.71 10.01
CA ALA A 120 3.85 -18.00 9.51
C ALA A 120 3.41 -19.16 10.42
N ASN A 121 3.49 -18.99 11.74
CA ASN A 121 3.04 -19.98 12.71
C ASN A 121 1.52 -20.21 12.64
N GLN A 122 0.74 -19.14 12.48
CA GLN A 122 -0.70 -19.24 12.31
C GLN A 122 -1.08 -19.99 11.03
N VAL A 123 -0.46 -19.65 9.90
CA VAL A 123 -0.67 -20.34 8.63
C VAL A 123 -0.21 -21.79 8.73
N GLY A 124 0.95 -22.05 9.34
CA GLY A 124 1.48 -23.40 9.50
C GLY A 124 0.55 -24.31 10.31
N ALA A 125 0.02 -23.82 11.43
CA ALA A 125 -0.94 -24.58 12.23
C ALA A 125 -2.24 -24.88 11.45
N ALA A 126 -2.75 -23.92 10.67
CA ALA A 126 -3.93 -24.14 9.83
C ALA A 126 -3.66 -25.19 8.73
N LEU A 127 -2.46 -25.20 8.16
CA LEU A 127 -2.05 -26.20 7.17
C LEU A 127 -1.88 -27.59 7.77
N ASP A 128 -1.24 -27.72 8.93
CA ASP A 128 -1.14 -29.02 9.60
C ASP A 128 -2.54 -29.58 9.91
N MET A 129 -3.49 -28.74 10.33
CA MET A 129 -4.88 -29.15 10.55
C MET A 129 -5.56 -29.59 9.24
N SER A 130 -5.40 -28.84 8.15
CA SER A 130 -5.94 -29.19 6.84
C SER A 130 -5.35 -30.51 6.34
N ARG A 131 -4.03 -30.68 6.41
CA ARG A 131 -3.31 -31.89 5.96
C ARG A 131 -3.68 -33.13 6.79
N ALA A 132 -3.86 -32.98 8.09
CA ALA A 132 -4.39 -34.05 8.92
C ALA A 132 -5.81 -34.45 8.48
N THR A 133 -6.65 -33.45 8.17
CA THR A 133 -8.04 -33.68 7.70
C THR A 133 -8.06 -34.35 6.32
N VAL A 134 -7.17 -33.95 5.40
CA VAL A 134 -6.97 -34.62 4.11
C VAL A 134 -6.59 -36.09 4.32
N ALA A 135 -5.61 -36.36 5.17
CA ALA A 135 -5.19 -37.73 5.47
C ALA A 135 -6.34 -38.56 6.09
N GLN A 136 -7.14 -37.99 6.99
CA GLN A 136 -8.35 -38.65 7.51
C GLN A 136 -9.41 -38.90 6.42
N ALA A 137 -9.49 -38.04 5.40
CA ALA A 137 -10.41 -38.24 4.28
C ALA A 137 -9.95 -39.39 3.38
N TYR A 138 -8.64 -39.55 3.17
CA TYR A 138 -8.06 -40.75 2.53
C TYR A 138 -8.42 -42.00 3.34
N GLU A 139 -8.14 -42.02 4.65
CA GLU A 139 -8.49 -43.13 5.53
C GLU A 139 -9.98 -43.52 5.40
N ALA A 140 -10.88 -42.55 5.54
CA ALA A 140 -12.32 -42.77 5.47
C ALA A 140 -12.77 -43.31 4.11
N PHE A 141 -12.22 -42.78 3.01
CA PHE A 141 -12.54 -43.23 1.66
C PHE A 141 -12.12 -44.69 1.43
N PHE A 142 -10.88 -45.04 1.76
CA PHE A 142 -10.37 -46.41 1.56
C PHE A 142 -10.93 -47.42 2.57
N SER A 143 -11.43 -46.96 3.72
CA SER A 143 -12.17 -47.79 4.70
C SER A 143 -13.65 -47.97 4.33
N ASN A 144 -14.11 -47.42 3.20
CA ASN A 144 -15.51 -47.42 2.78
C ASN A 144 -16.47 -46.69 3.75
N ASP A 145 -15.95 -45.79 4.58
CA ASP A 145 -16.74 -44.89 5.43
C ASP A 145 -17.10 -43.61 4.65
N LEU A 146 -18.05 -43.78 3.73
CA LEU A 146 -18.47 -42.70 2.82
C LEU A 146 -19.15 -41.54 3.54
N LEU A 147 -19.73 -41.78 4.72
CA LEU A 147 -20.36 -40.72 5.52
C LEU A 147 -19.29 -39.81 6.11
N ARG A 148 -18.30 -40.39 6.80
CA ARG A 148 -17.17 -39.64 7.37
C ARG A 148 -16.37 -38.93 6.27
N TYR A 149 -16.14 -39.60 5.14
CA TYR A 149 -15.49 -38.99 3.97
C TYR A 149 -16.20 -37.71 3.49
N ARG A 150 -17.53 -37.75 3.32
CA ARG A 150 -18.31 -36.56 2.91
C ARG A 150 -18.29 -35.44 3.95
N GLN A 151 -18.32 -35.80 5.24
CA GLN A 151 -18.21 -34.82 6.33
C GLN A 151 -16.85 -34.13 6.32
N LEU A 152 -15.76 -34.87 6.11
CA LEU A 152 -14.41 -34.31 6.04
C LEU A 152 -14.23 -33.38 4.83
N ILE A 153 -14.80 -33.72 3.66
CA ILE A 153 -14.86 -32.79 2.53
C ILE A 153 -15.60 -31.51 2.91
N ALA A 154 -16.76 -31.62 3.54
CA ALA A 154 -17.53 -30.45 3.95
C ALA A 154 -16.75 -29.56 4.94
N THR A 155 -16.00 -30.18 5.87
CA THR A 155 -15.09 -29.46 6.79
C THR A 155 -14.00 -28.70 6.04
N LEU A 156 -13.29 -29.35 5.10
CA LEU A 156 -12.26 -28.69 4.29
C LEU A 156 -12.84 -27.57 3.43
N GLN A 157 -14.04 -27.77 2.85
CA GLN A 157 -14.74 -26.74 2.11
C GLN A 157 -15.13 -25.55 2.99
N ALA A 158 -15.61 -25.80 4.21
CA ALA A 158 -15.93 -24.74 5.15
C ALA A 158 -14.68 -23.92 5.52
N GLN A 159 -13.55 -24.59 5.79
CA GLN A 159 -12.26 -23.92 6.03
C GLN A 159 -11.83 -23.08 4.82
N LEU A 160 -11.96 -23.61 3.61
CA LEU A 160 -11.64 -22.88 2.38
C LEU A 160 -12.54 -21.65 2.22
N GLU A 161 -13.85 -21.76 2.43
CA GLU A 161 -14.77 -20.61 2.32
C GLU A 161 -14.48 -19.56 3.41
N GLU A 162 -14.16 -19.97 4.64
CA GLU A 162 -13.73 -19.05 5.69
C GLU A 162 -12.44 -18.30 5.30
N GLN A 163 -11.48 -19.00 4.68
CA GLN A 163 -10.25 -18.36 4.20
C GLN A 163 -10.48 -17.50 2.95
N LYS A 164 -11.41 -17.86 2.06
CA LYS A 164 -11.82 -17.01 0.94
C LYS A 164 -12.42 -15.70 1.41
N LEU A 165 -13.19 -15.73 2.51
CA LEU A 165 -13.64 -14.52 3.16
C LEU A 165 -12.41 -13.71 3.58
N LYS A 166 -11.53 -14.27 4.43
CA LYS A 166 -10.34 -13.57 4.96
C LYS A 166 -9.38 -13.02 3.89
N SER A 167 -9.20 -13.75 2.78
CA SER A 167 -8.31 -13.38 1.67
C SER A 167 -9.00 -12.48 0.63
N SER A 168 -10.32 -12.40 0.63
CA SER A 168 -11.07 -11.45 -0.18
C SER A 168 -10.85 -10.03 0.35
N PRO A 169 -10.71 -9.01 -0.52
CA PRO A 169 -10.66 -7.60 -0.09
C PRO A 169 -11.90 -7.13 0.69
N GLN A 170 -12.92 -8.00 0.86
CA GLN A 170 -14.18 -7.77 1.55
C GLN A 170 -14.29 -8.35 2.98
N SER A 171 -13.29 -9.07 3.53
CA SER A 171 -13.37 -9.54 4.94
C SER A 171 -12.18 -9.10 5.78
N ILE A 172 -12.11 -7.80 6.06
CA ILE A 172 -11.35 -7.26 7.21
C ILE A 172 -12.23 -7.10 8.45
N VAL A 173 -13.54 -7.34 8.34
CA VAL A 173 -14.43 -7.37 9.51
C VAL A 173 -14.58 -8.82 9.96
N GLN A 174 -14.02 -9.14 11.14
CA GLN A 174 -14.11 -10.41 11.90
C GLN A 174 -12.80 -11.20 12.04
N ALA A 175 -11.73 -10.56 12.53
CA ALA A 175 -10.69 -11.29 13.28
C ALA A 175 -10.02 -10.43 14.37
N ASN A 176 -10.71 -9.39 14.88
CA ASN A 176 -10.32 -8.62 16.07
C ASN A 176 -11.55 -8.40 16.98
N GLN A 177 -12.38 -9.43 17.14
CA GLN A 177 -13.43 -9.46 18.17
C GLN A 177 -13.37 -10.77 18.94
N SER A 178 -12.31 -10.91 19.73
CA SER A 178 -12.37 -11.62 21.00
C SER A 178 -11.32 -11.02 21.93
N LEU A 179 -11.53 -9.74 22.26
CA LEU A 179 -11.45 -9.18 23.61
C LEU A 179 -11.80 -7.68 23.56
N SER A 180 -12.93 -7.36 24.21
CA SER A 180 -13.34 -6.08 24.78
C SER A 180 -13.78 -4.90 23.88
N THR A 181 -15.09 -4.66 24.01
CA THR A 181 -15.86 -3.41 24.10
C THR A 181 -16.44 -2.75 22.84
N GLU A 182 -17.77 -2.80 22.85
CA GLU A 182 -18.79 -2.14 22.03
C GLU A 182 -18.38 -0.82 21.38
N PHE A 183 -18.35 -0.78 20.03
CA PHE A 183 -18.58 0.45 19.28
C PHE A 183 -19.49 0.19 18.09
N LYS A 184 -20.47 1.09 17.95
CA LYS A 184 -21.64 1.03 17.09
C LYS A 184 -21.30 0.75 15.63
N ASP A 185 -22.05 -0.19 15.05
CA ASP A 185 -22.28 -0.31 13.63
C ASP A 185 -22.80 1.01 13.05
N THR A 186 -22.02 1.59 12.14
CA THR A 186 -22.56 2.37 11.04
C THR A 186 -21.82 1.98 9.77
N ALA A 187 -22.59 1.45 8.83
CA ALA A 187 -22.17 1.05 7.51
C ALA A 187 -21.36 2.16 6.80
N SER A 188 -20.16 1.82 6.33
CA SER A 188 -19.48 2.64 5.32
C SER A 188 -18.69 1.75 4.37
N GLN A 189 -19.02 1.88 3.09
CA GLN A 189 -18.29 1.31 1.97
C GLN A 189 -16.80 1.67 2.08
N VAL A 190 -15.91 0.73 1.78
CA VAL A 190 -14.46 0.95 1.78
C VAL A 190 -14.10 1.87 0.61
N ILE A 191 -14.16 3.18 0.84
CA ILE A 191 -13.88 4.22 -0.15
C ILE A 191 -12.38 4.20 -0.49
N LYS A 192 -12.05 4.09 -1.79
CA LYS A 192 -10.66 4.19 -2.27
C LYS A 192 -10.14 5.62 -2.19
N LEU A 193 -8.81 5.80 -2.19
CA LEU A 193 -8.20 7.13 -2.17
C LEU A 193 -8.64 8.02 -3.35
N SER A 194 -8.72 7.46 -4.56
CA SER A 194 -9.24 8.15 -5.75
C SER A 194 -10.69 8.58 -5.58
N GLU A 195 -11.54 7.69 -5.04
CA GLU A 195 -12.95 7.95 -4.81
C GLU A 195 -13.18 9.00 -3.71
N ALA A 196 -12.43 8.91 -2.62
CA ALA A 196 -12.43 9.91 -1.55
C ALA A 196 -12.05 11.30 -2.07
N TRP A 197 -11.06 11.36 -2.97
CA TRP A 197 -10.68 12.60 -3.62
C TRP A 197 -11.78 13.15 -4.52
N THR A 198 -12.42 12.30 -5.33
CA THR A 198 -13.56 12.71 -6.16
C THR A 198 -14.68 13.32 -5.31
N ARG A 199 -15.11 12.63 -4.23
CA ARG A 199 -16.13 13.14 -3.30
C ARG A 199 -15.69 14.46 -2.64
N TYR A 200 -14.42 14.57 -2.25
CA TYR A 200 -13.86 15.79 -1.66
C TYR A 200 -13.88 16.97 -2.63
N VAL A 201 -13.56 16.75 -3.91
CA VAL A 201 -13.60 17.79 -4.95
C VAL A 201 -15.05 18.16 -5.29
N GLU A 202 -15.95 17.19 -5.35
CA GLU A 202 -17.39 17.43 -5.60
C GLU A 202 -18.03 18.30 -4.53
N GLU A 203 -17.60 18.20 -3.26
CA GLU A 203 -18.16 18.98 -2.17
C GLU A 203 -17.38 20.26 -1.88
N LYS A 204 -16.07 20.14 -1.64
CA LYS A 204 -15.23 21.30 -1.27
C LYS A 204 -14.71 22.05 -2.49
N GLY A 205 -14.51 21.35 -3.60
CA GLY A 205 -13.94 21.90 -4.82
C GLY A 205 -14.87 22.79 -5.64
N GLN A 206 -16.19 22.78 -5.37
CA GLN A 206 -17.17 23.60 -6.09
C GLN A 206 -16.84 25.09 -6.10
N LYS A 207 -16.19 25.59 -5.04
CA LYS A 207 -15.83 27.01 -4.89
C LYS A 207 -14.43 27.33 -5.42
N TRP A 208 -13.67 26.34 -5.88
CA TRP A 208 -12.32 26.56 -6.39
C TRP A 208 -12.37 27.19 -7.78
N ARG A 209 -11.56 28.23 -8.00
CA ARG A 209 -11.26 28.70 -9.36
C ARG A 209 -10.52 27.59 -10.11
N ALA A 210 -10.70 27.51 -11.43
CA ALA A 210 -10.08 26.48 -12.26
C ALA A 210 -8.56 26.34 -12.05
N SER A 211 -7.84 27.44 -11.86
CA SER A 211 -6.40 27.41 -11.57
C SER A 211 -6.06 26.71 -10.25
N ILE A 212 -6.87 26.94 -9.21
CA ILE A 212 -6.70 26.32 -7.88
C ILE A 212 -7.08 24.84 -7.94
N ALA A 213 -8.17 24.50 -8.65
CA ALA A 213 -8.59 23.11 -8.83
C ALA A 213 -7.49 22.29 -9.55
N ASN A 214 -6.91 22.84 -10.62
CA ASN A 214 -5.82 22.19 -11.34
C ASN A 214 -4.54 22.06 -10.50
N GLU A 215 -4.21 23.06 -9.68
CA GLU A 215 -3.06 22.99 -8.75
C GLU A 215 -3.30 21.89 -7.69
N ASN A 216 -4.48 21.87 -7.07
CA ASN A 216 -4.85 20.87 -6.07
C ASN A 216 -4.89 19.44 -6.65
N GLN A 217 -5.40 19.27 -7.87
CA GLN A 217 -5.39 17.98 -8.57
C GLN A 217 -3.96 17.49 -8.75
N ARG A 218 -3.04 18.35 -9.21
CA ARG A 218 -1.62 17.97 -9.36
C ARG A 218 -0.98 17.56 -8.03
N PHE A 219 -1.34 18.22 -6.94
CA PHE A 219 -0.86 17.84 -5.60
C PHE A 219 -1.41 16.48 -5.17
N PHE A 220 -2.64 16.14 -5.55
CA PHE A 220 -3.21 14.81 -5.33
C PHE A 220 -2.60 13.76 -6.24
N ASP A 221 -2.32 14.08 -7.50
CA ASP A 221 -1.69 13.17 -8.47
C ASP A 221 -0.34 12.66 -7.96
N VAL A 222 0.44 13.52 -7.30
CA VAL A 222 1.70 13.12 -6.63
C VAL A 222 1.42 12.12 -5.50
N LEU A 223 0.42 12.39 -4.67
CA LEU A 223 0.05 11.52 -3.56
C LEU A 223 -0.39 10.14 -4.07
N ILE A 224 -1.35 10.08 -4.98
CA ILE A 224 -1.88 8.80 -5.48
C ILE A 224 -0.84 8.03 -6.30
N TYR A 225 0.09 8.71 -6.98
CA TYR A 225 1.18 8.04 -7.70
C TYR A 225 2.13 7.31 -6.73
N VAL A 226 2.49 7.94 -5.62
CA VAL A 226 3.41 7.35 -4.63
C VAL A 226 2.72 6.31 -3.77
N VAL A 227 1.51 6.62 -3.29
CA VAL A 227 0.78 5.81 -2.31
C VAL A 227 -0.01 4.67 -2.97
N GLY A 228 -0.37 4.84 -4.24
CA GLY A 228 -1.30 3.97 -4.96
C GLY A 228 -2.76 4.24 -4.59
N ASP A 229 -3.68 3.71 -5.42
CA ASP A 229 -5.12 3.82 -5.19
C ASP A 229 -5.64 2.76 -4.21
N LYS A 230 -5.14 2.84 -2.97
CA LYS A 230 -5.56 1.95 -1.88
C LYS A 230 -6.70 2.56 -1.05
N PRO A 231 -7.42 1.76 -0.27
CA PRO A 231 -8.41 2.25 0.69
C PRO A 231 -7.88 3.36 1.61
N ILE A 232 -8.70 4.36 1.93
CA ILE A 232 -8.28 5.54 2.70
C ILE A 232 -7.76 5.20 4.11
N ASP A 233 -8.26 4.13 4.71
CA ASP A 233 -7.88 3.59 6.02
C ASP A 233 -6.53 2.88 6.01
N ARG A 234 -6.09 2.41 4.83
CA ARG A 234 -4.77 1.78 4.63
C ARG A 234 -3.67 2.78 4.28
N VAL A 235 -4.00 4.07 4.11
CA VAL A 235 -2.99 5.12 3.95
C VAL A 235 -2.34 5.39 5.30
N THR A 236 -1.05 5.10 5.39
CA THR A 236 -0.26 5.22 6.61
C THR A 236 0.47 6.55 6.68
N LYS A 237 0.98 6.91 7.87
CA LYS A 237 1.88 8.08 8.02
C LYS A 237 3.16 7.95 7.20
N GLN A 238 3.63 6.71 6.99
CA GLN A 238 4.85 6.46 6.24
C GLN A 238 4.66 6.77 4.75
N ASP A 239 3.50 6.41 4.20
CA ASP A 239 3.11 6.76 2.83
C ASP A 239 3.15 8.28 2.60
N ILE A 240 2.63 9.06 3.56
CA ILE A 240 2.65 10.52 3.49
C ILE A 240 4.08 11.06 3.53
N ARG A 241 4.96 10.48 4.37
CA ARG A 241 6.37 10.88 4.42
C ARG A 241 7.11 10.57 3.12
N GLU A 242 6.84 9.43 2.51
CA GLU A 242 7.42 9.05 1.21
C GLU A 242 6.92 9.98 0.10
N ALA A 243 5.62 10.28 0.08
CA ALA A 243 5.06 11.26 -0.85
C ALA A 243 5.69 12.65 -0.68
N LEU A 244 5.97 13.10 0.54
CA LEU A 244 6.68 14.37 0.78
C LEU A 244 8.12 14.32 0.25
N LYS A 245 8.84 13.22 0.44
CA LYS A 245 10.20 13.05 -0.08
C LYS A 245 10.23 13.09 -1.62
N VAL A 246 9.27 12.43 -2.27
CA VAL A 246 9.14 12.52 -3.73
C VAL A 246 8.81 13.94 -4.15
N THR A 247 7.90 14.60 -3.44
CA THR A 247 7.51 15.99 -3.70
C THR A 247 8.69 16.96 -3.62
N GLU A 248 9.56 16.82 -2.63
CA GLU A 248 10.76 17.66 -2.46
C GLU A 248 11.73 17.56 -3.66
N ASN A 249 11.78 16.40 -4.31
CA ASN A 249 12.63 16.15 -5.47
C ASN A 249 11.97 16.49 -6.82
N LEU A 250 10.74 17.02 -6.81
CA LEU A 250 10.08 17.41 -8.06
C LEU A 250 10.61 18.74 -8.59
N PRO A 251 10.69 18.88 -9.94
CA PRO A 251 11.08 20.13 -10.55
C PRO A 251 9.94 21.15 -10.51
N THR A 252 10.31 22.43 -10.56
CA THR A 252 9.38 23.51 -10.84
C THR A 252 8.86 23.40 -12.27
N ARG A 253 7.62 22.93 -12.43
CA ARG A 253 6.92 22.68 -13.71
C ARG A 253 6.81 23.86 -14.69
N ILE A 254 7.24 25.06 -14.31
CA ILE A 254 7.29 26.25 -15.18
C ILE A 254 8.59 26.29 -16.00
N LYS A 255 9.67 25.69 -15.47
CA LYS A 255 10.97 25.63 -16.14
C LYS A 255 10.96 24.55 -17.23
N LEU A 256 11.70 24.78 -18.31
CA LEU A 256 11.95 23.79 -19.35
C LEU A 256 13.12 22.89 -18.92
N PRO A 257 13.11 21.57 -19.23
CA PRO A 257 12.12 20.86 -20.07
C PRO A 257 10.87 20.37 -19.30
N TYR A 258 10.83 20.51 -17.98
CA TYR A 258 9.81 19.90 -17.09
C TYR A 258 8.37 20.25 -17.41
N ARG A 259 8.14 21.42 -18.01
CA ARG A 259 6.81 21.85 -18.47
C ARG A 259 6.12 20.83 -19.38
N HIS A 260 6.90 20.08 -20.16
CA HIS A 260 6.40 19.11 -21.15
C HIS A 260 6.42 17.67 -20.66
N LEU A 261 7.00 17.43 -19.48
CA LEU A 261 7.12 16.09 -18.92
C LEU A 261 5.88 15.75 -18.08
N SER A 262 5.45 14.51 -18.19
CA SER A 262 4.47 13.88 -17.30
C SER A 262 5.00 13.78 -15.87
N LEU A 263 4.13 13.42 -14.92
CA LEU A 263 4.57 13.22 -13.54
C LEU A 263 5.62 12.10 -13.38
N PRO A 264 5.45 10.91 -13.98
CA PRO A 264 6.49 9.88 -13.95
C PRO A 264 7.81 10.37 -14.55
N GLU A 265 7.76 11.00 -15.72
CA GLU A 265 8.97 11.52 -16.38
C GLU A 265 9.67 12.60 -15.54
N CYS A 266 8.92 13.41 -14.78
CA CYS A 266 9.53 14.38 -13.86
C CYS A 266 10.15 13.73 -12.62
N ILE A 267 9.60 12.62 -12.15
CA ILE A 267 10.16 11.86 -11.03
C ILE A 267 11.44 11.14 -11.47
N ASP A 268 11.48 10.68 -12.71
CA ASP A 268 12.64 10.01 -13.31
C ASP A 268 13.74 10.98 -13.78
N TYR A 269 13.44 12.29 -13.84
CA TYR A 269 14.38 13.30 -14.30
C TYR A 269 15.40 13.64 -13.20
N ASP A 270 16.68 13.72 -13.56
CA ASP A 270 17.73 14.19 -12.65
C ASP A 270 17.67 15.72 -12.55
N VAL A 271 16.90 16.22 -11.58
CA VAL A 271 16.59 17.65 -11.43
C VAL A 271 17.71 18.34 -10.65
N PRO A 272 18.38 19.35 -11.22
CA PRO A 272 19.33 20.18 -10.48
C PRO A 272 18.67 20.84 -9.26
N GLU A 273 19.40 21.01 -8.15
CA GLU A 273 18.86 21.56 -6.90
C GLU A 273 18.18 22.94 -7.07
N GLU A 274 18.69 23.75 -8.00
CA GLU A 274 18.17 25.07 -8.36
C GLU A 274 16.81 25.06 -9.08
N ASP A 275 16.43 23.91 -9.63
CA ASP A 275 15.19 23.69 -10.37
C ASP A 275 14.12 23.00 -9.53
N LEU A 276 14.49 22.46 -8.37
CA LEU A 276 13.56 21.86 -7.41
C LEU A 276 12.48 22.83 -6.95
N ILE A 277 11.31 22.28 -6.61
CA ILE A 277 10.27 23.09 -5.97
C ILE A 277 10.74 23.56 -4.60
N SER A 278 10.39 24.80 -4.24
CA SER A 278 10.74 25.33 -2.92
C SER A 278 10.08 24.54 -1.77
N SER A 279 10.73 24.51 -0.61
CA SER A 279 10.17 23.95 0.64
C SER A 279 8.77 24.47 0.99
N GLN A 280 8.49 25.75 0.69
CA GLN A 280 7.16 26.35 0.86
C GLN A 280 6.10 25.70 -0.05
N HIS A 281 6.51 25.27 -1.24
CA HIS A 281 5.64 24.59 -2.20
C HIS A 281 5.37 23.14 -1.79
N VAL A 282 6.36 22.44 -1.22
CA VAL A 282 6.16 21.12 -0.59
C VAL A 282 5.12 21.21 0.52
N VAL A 283 5.16 22.26 1.35
CA VAL A 283 4.15 22.49 2.39
C VAL A 283 2.73 22.68 1.83
N LYS A 284 2.58 23.24 0.62
CA LYS A 284 1.24 23.33 0.00
C LYS A 284 0.65 21.95 -0.31
N HIS A 285 1.46 20.98 -0.72
CA HIS A 285 1.02 19.59 -0.90
C HIS A 285 0.53 19.02 0.44
N LEU A 286 1.34 19.16 1.50
CA LEU A 286 0.93 18.71 2.83
C LEU A 286 -0.36 19.39 3.31
N LYS A 287 -0.59 20.67 2.97
CA LYS A 287 -1.82 21.38 3.31
C LYS A 287 -3.05 20.77 2.64
N ILE A 288 -2.98 20.44 1.35
CA ILE A 288 -4.14 19.84 0.67
C ILE A 288 -4.37 18.41 1.15
N TRP A 289 -3.31 17.64 1.43
CA TRP A 289 -3.44 16.28 1.98
C TRP A 289 -4.02 16.29 3.39
N ARG A 290 -3.60 17.21 4.26
CA ARG A 290 -4.24 17.43 5.56
C ARG A 290 -5.70 17.81 5.41
N SER A 291 -6.01 18.66 4.44
CA SER A 291 -7.39 19.06 4.21
C SER A 291 -8.27 17.90 3.72
N LEU A 292 -7.73 16.96 2.95
CA LEU A 292 -8.42 15.74 2.57
C LEU A 292 -8.56 14.81 3.78
N PHE A 293 -7.45 14.38 4.38
CA PHE A 293 -7.48 13.34 5.39
C PHE A 293 -8.00 13.81 6.75
N LYS A 294 -7.54 14.95 7.24
CA LYS A 294 -7.93 15.44 8.57
C LYS A 294 -9.28 16.14 8.50
N THR A 295 -9.37 17.23 7.73
CA THR A 295 -10.58 18.03 7.74
C THR A 295 -11.78 17.33 7.11
N TYR A 296 -11.60 16.67 5.97
CA TYR A 296 -12.73 16.06 5.26
C TYR A 296 -13.02 14.65 5.74
N LEU A 297 -12.05 13.73 5.69
CA LEU A 297 -12.28 12.32 5.99
C LEU A 297 -12.44 12.03 7.49
N VAL A 298 -11.70 12.70 8.37
CA VAL A 298 -11.90 12.59 9.83
C VAL A 298 -13.00 13.57 10.27
N ASP A 299 -12.73 14.88 10.29
CA ASP A 299 -13.56 15.85 11.02
C ASP A 299 -14.97 16.08 10.43
N THR A 300 -15.17 15.90 9.12
CA THR A 300 -16.45 16.23 8.43
C THR A 300 -17.29 15.00 8.12
N LYS A 301 -16.64 13.88 7.76
CA LYS A 301 -17.31 12.69 7.23
C LYS A 301 -17.24 11.48 8.16
N ASP A 302 -16.43 11.53 9.21
CA ASP A 302 -16.20 10.43 10.15
C ASP A 302 -15.85 9.10 9.46
N LEU A 303 -15.18 9.18 8.30
CA LEU A 303 -14.75 8.04 7.49
C LEU A 303 -13.40 7.47 7.96
N LEU A 304 -12.66 8.26 8.73
CA LEU A 304 -11.40 7.86 9.37
C LEU A 304 -11.43 8.28 10.84
N GLU A 305 -10.93 7.42 11.72
CA GLU A 305 -10.75 7.77 13.14
C GLU A 305 -9.55 8.71 13.33
N LYS A 306 -8.48 8.51 12.55
CA LYS A 306 -7.21 9.25 12.67
C LYS A 306 -6.66 9.62 11.30
N SER A 307 -6.07 10.81 11.19
CA SER A 307 -5.47 11.24 9.94
C SER A 307 -4.05 10.68 9.78
N PRO A 308 -3.69 10.09 8.62
CA PRO A 308 -2.29 9.76 8.33
C PRO A 308 -1.38 11.00 8.23
N THR A 309 -1.95 12.20 8.23
CA THR A 309 -1.20 13.45 8.26
C THR A 309 -0.93 13.98 9.68
N ASP A 310 -1.49 13.36 10.71
CA ASP A 310 -1.35 13.82 12.10
C ASP A 310 0.09 13.67 12.61
N GLY A 311 0.63 14.76 13.17
CA GLY A 311 1.99 14.82 13.69
C GLY A 311 3.09 14.89 12.62
N ILE A 312 2.74 14.98 11.33
CA ILE A 312 3.72 15.19 10.26
C ILE A 312 3.97 16.67 10.10
N SER A 313 5.18 17.14 10.32
CA SER A 313 5.64 18.50 10.01
C SER A 313 6.70 18.48 8.92
N PHE A 314 6.77 19.54 8.11
CA PHE A 314 7.82 19.73 7.11
C PHE A 314 8.54 21.05 7.40
N GLU A 315 9.86 21.02 7.44
CA GLU A 315 10.68 22.20 7.74
C GLU A 315 10.73 23.12 6.51
N VAL A 316 10.28 24.36 6.70
CA VAL A 316 10.36 25.37 5.64
C VAL A 316 11.68 26.09 5.77
N LYS A 317 12.54 25.97 4.75
CA LYS A 317 13.67 26.88 4.53
C LYS A 317 13.16 28.11 3.78
N PRO A 318 12.86 29.23 4.45
CA PRO A 318 12.23 30.36 3.79
C PRO A 318 13.25 31.02 2.86
N ASN A 319 12.92 31.08 1.57
CA ASN A 319 13.64 31.95 0.65
C ASN A 319 13.14 33.39 0.87
N ARG A 320 13.59 34.02 1.96
CA ARG A 320 13.26 35.44 2.25
C ARG A 320 13.93 36.29 1.18
N ARG A 321 13.14 36.76 0.22
CA ARG A 321 13.56 37.86 -0.64
C ARG A 321 13.88 39.06 0.26
N GLY A 322 14.94 39.79 -0.07
CA GLY A 322 15.30 41.01 0.65
C GLY A 322 14.16 42.04 0.61
N HIS A 323 14.04 42.84 1.66
CA HIS A 323 13.17 44.02 1.64
C HIS A 323 13.98 45.22 1.13
N PHE A 324 13.32 46.16 0.44
CA PHE A 324 13.96 47.44 0.14
C PHE A 324 14.18 48.22 1.44
N SER A 325 15.40 48.69 1.64
CA SER A 325 15.70 49.71 2.66
C SER A 325 15.10 51.06 2.26
N ASN A 326 14.96 51.98 3.21
CA ASN A 326 14.47 53.34 2.93
C ASN A 326 15.35 54.07 1.90
N ALA A 327 16.66 53.81 1.89
CA ALA A 327 17.59 54.40 0.94
C ALA A 327 17.38 53.83 -0.49
N GLU A 328 17.21 52.52 -0.62
CA GLU A 328 16.92 51.89 -1.92
C GLU A 328 15.55 52.30 -2.46
N LEU A 329 14.54 52.38 -1.59
CA LEU A 329 13.22 52.85 -1.95
C LEU A 329 13.25 54.32 -2.41
N SER A 330 14.06 55.17 -1.78
CA SER A 330 14.26 56.56 -2.19
C SER A 330 14.90 56.65 -3.57
N LYS A 331 15.95 55.85 -3.85
CA LYS A 331 16.57 55.75 -5.18
C LYS A 331 15.56 55.28 -6.24
N LEU A 332 14.75 54.28 -5.91
CA LEU A 332 13.70 53.76 -6.80
C LEU A 332 12.64 54.83 -7.10
N LYS A 333 12.15 55.55 -6.08
CA LYS A 333 11.22 56.67 -6.24
C LYS A 333 11.79 57.75 -7.14
N THR A 334 13.04 58.18 -6.91
CA THR A 334 13.71 59.19 -7.75
C THR A 334 13.76 58.75 -9.21
N LYS A 335 14.13 57.49 -9.47
CA LYS A 335 14.17 56.96 -10.83
C LYS A 335 12.78 56.90 -11.47
N LEU A 336 11.76 56.48 -10.73
CA LEU A 336 10.38 56.44 -11.23
C LEU A 336 9.84 57.84 -11.52
N PHE A 337 10.12 58.83 -10.66
CA PHE A 337 9.73 60.22 -10.91
C PHE A 337 10.43 60.85 -12.11
N SER A 338 11.65 60.39 -12.44
CA SER A 338 12.38 60.84 -13.65
C SER A 338 11.83 60.27 -14.96
N LEU A 339 10.96 59.25 -14.93
CA LEU A 339 10.31 58.74 -16.13
C LEU A 339 9.25 59.75 -16.64
N GLU A 340 8.97 59.70 -17.93
CA GLU A 340 7.89 60.45 -18.55
C GLU A 340 6.53 60.05 -17.97
N ASN A 341 5.55 60.95 -18.02
CA ASN A 341 4.21 60.69 -17.46
C ASN A 341 3.40 59.66 -18.25
N ASN A 342 3.74 59.43 -19.52
CA ASN A 342 3.16 58.41 -20.39
C ASN A 342 3.76 57.01 -20.14
N ASP A 343 4.86 56.90 -19.39
CA ASP A 343 5.49 55.62 -19.07
C ASP A 343 4.67 54.93 -17.99
N TRP A 344 4.04 53.81 -18.36
CA TRP A 344 3.18 53.03 -17.47
C TRP A 344 3.87 52.66 -16.16
N ARG A 345 5.20 52.44 -16.17
CA ARG A 345 5.99 52.02 -15.00
C ARG A 345 5.95 53.08 -13.91
N LYS A 346 5.95 54.37 -14.27
CA LYS A 346 6.00 55.49 -13.32
C LYS A 346 4.84 55.40 -12.33
N TRP A 347 3.62 55.56 -12.84
CA TRP A 347 2.43 55.62 -12.02
C TRP A 347 2.07 54.27 -11.42
N TYR A 348 2.29 53.19 -12.15
CA TYR A 348 2.06 51.84 -11.65
C TYR A 348 2.92 51.55 -10.40
N PHE A 349 4.26 51.71 -10.47
CA PHE A 349 5.11 51.41 -9.32
C PHE A 349 5.01 52.45 -8.21
N LEU A 350 4.85 53.75 -8.52
CA LEU A 350 4.64 54.76 -7.49
C LEU A 350 3.34 54.52 -6.72
N THR A 351 2.26 54.12 -7.40
CA THR A 351 0.98 53.76 -6.73
C THR A 351 1.20 52.59 -5.78
N LEU A 352 1.88 51.52 -6.21
CA LEU A 352 2.20 50.38 -5.33
C LEU A 352 3.02 50.81 -4.11
N ILE A 353 4.03 51.68 -4.29
CA ILE A 353 4.91 52.14 -3.20
C ILE A 353 4.16 53.01 -2.18
N TYR A 354 3.27 53.91 -2.63
CA TYR A 354 2.58 54.86 -1.75
C TYR A 354 1.31 54.31 -1.10
N THR A 355 0.62 53.39 -1.77
CA THR A 355 -0.65 52.83 -1.27
C THR A 355 -0.47 51.50 -0.55
N GLY A 356 0.60 50.75 -0.85
CA GLY A 356 0.75 49.37 -0.40
C GLY A 356 -0.24 48.39 -1.04
N ALA A 357 -0.97 48.81 -2.09
CA ALA A 357 -1.89 47.94 -2.82
C ALA A 357 -1.17 46.74 -3.43
N ARG A 358 -1.88 45.61 -3.56
CA ARG A 358 -1.34 44.43 -4.25
C ARG A 358 -1.37 44.68 -5.75
N ARG A 359 -0.42 44.09 -6.47
CA ARG A 359 -0.39 44.13 -7.95
C ARG A 359 -1.72 43.78 -8.62
N GLY A 360 -2.49 42.83 -8.07
CA GLY A 360 -3.77 42.42 -8.68
C GLY A 360 -4.93 43.40 -8.45
N GLU A 361 -4.73 44.41 -7.61
CA GLU A 361 -5.72 45.45 -7.28
C GLU A 361 -5.50 46.73 -8.12
N ILE A 362 -4.33 46.86 -8.75
CA ILE A 362 -3.91 47.96 -9.65
C ILE A 362 -3.96 47.46 -11.09
#